data_AF-A0A4W5JZZ1-F1
#
_entry.id   AF-A0A4W5JZZ1-F1
#
_cell.length_a   1.000
_cell.length_b   1.000
_cell.length_c   1.000
_cell.angle_alpha   90.00
_cell.angle_beta   90.00
_cell.angle_gamma   90.00
#
_symmetry.space_group_name_H-M   'P 1'
#
loop_
_entity.id
_entity.type
_entity.pdbx_description
1 polymer ?
#
loop_
_entity_poly.entity_id
_entity_poly.type
_entity_poly.pdbx_seq_one_letter_code
_entity_poly.pdbx_strand_id
1 'polypeptide(L)'
;LIYVSGALSMWGDRMWHFAISVFLIELYGRNLLLTAIFGLVVAGSVLLLGALIGDWVDRNPRNKVAHASLLVQNISVTVCSIVLMLVFLYKQWIESIWDGWLTVVCYTVVIILADVANLASTALTIAIQRDWIVVITGYNRGHLAGMNATMRRIDQVTNILAPLAVGQVMTLASNVIGCGFILGWNLVSLIVEFIFLSRVYRIVPALSVKPPTSLTDSCPLPLSGALLVITNLPLCFGRFRWLLSTCKDGWRAYYRQDVFLAGMGLAFLYTTVLGFDCITTGYAYTQGISGSLLSLLMGVSAITGLMGTVMFTKLRKAYGLVNTGIISSCLHLFCLLLCVCSV
;
A
#
# COMPACT_ATOMS: atom_id res chain seq x y z
N LEU A 1 6.66 16.76 -13.06
CA LEU A 1 6.58 15.39 -13.59
C LEU A 1 6.40 14.36 -12.48
N ILE A 2 7.36 14.19 -11.56
CA ILE A 2 7.25 13.20 -10.46
C ILE A 2 6.03 13.42 -9.58
N TYR A 3 5.72 14.67 -9.21
CA TYR A 3 4.51 14.93 -8.43
C TYR A 3 3.23 14.54 -9.15
N VAL A 4 3.16 14.73 -10.47
CA VAL A 4 1.96 14.39 -11.26
C VAL A 4 1.86 12.88 -11.44
N SER A 5 2.97 12.20 -11.76
CA SER A 5 3.02 10.74 -11.82
C SER A 5 2.71 10.11 -10.47
N GLY A 6 3.27 10.64 -9.39
CA GLY A 6 2.95 10.21 -8.02
C GLY A 6 1.49 10.46 -7.66
N ALA A 7 0.92 11.60 -8.05
CA ALA A 7 -0.49 11.89 -7.83
C ALA A 7 -1.42 10.92 -8.57
N LEU A 8 -1.12 10.60 -9.83
CA LEU A 8 -1.89 9.63 -10.63
C LEU A 8 -1.81 8.22 -10.03
N SER A 9 -0.62 7.79 -9.65
CA SER A 9 -0.37 6.48 -9.05
C SER A 9 -1.10 6.34 -7.71
N MET A 10 -0.92 7.32 -6.80
CA MET A 10 -1.61 7.32 -5.50
C MET A 10 -3.13 7.43 -5.66
N TRP A 11 -3.61 8.24 -6.60
CA TRP A 11 -5.05 8.30 -6.89
C TRP A 11 -5.59 6.93 -7.32
N GLY A 12 -4.93 6.27 -8.28
CA GLY A 12 -5.31 4.95 -8.76
C GLY A 12 -5.32 3.90 -7.65
N ASP A 13 -4.31 3.90 -6.79
CA ASP A 13 -4.20 2.97 -5.67
C ASP A 13 -5.29 3.19 -4.61
N ARG A 14 -5.53 4.44 -4.19
CA ARG A 14 -6.58 4.76 -3.20
C ARG A 14 -7.96 4.42 -3.74
N MET A 15 -8.18 4.71 -5.01
CA MET A 15 -9.40 4.36 -5.73
C MET A 15 -9.62 2.83 -5.76
N TRP A 16 -8.58 2.07 -6.12
CA TRP A 16 -8.62 0.61 -6.20
C TRP A 16 -8.89 -0.04 -4.84
N HIS A 17 -8.17 0.36 -3.79
CA HIS A 17 -8.33 -0.17 -2.43
C HIS A 17 -9.73 0.07 -1.86
N PHE A 18 -10.31 1.23 -2.10
CA PHE A 18 -11.70 1.49 -1.72
C PHE A 18 -12.67 0.61 -2.53
N ALA A 19 -12.51 0.56 -3.85
CA ALA A 19 -13.43 -0.17 -4.72
C ALA A 19 -13.44 -1.67 -4.45
N ILE A 20 -12.26 -2.30 -4.32
CA ILE A 20 -12.16 -3.74 -4.04
C ILE A 20 -12.83 -4.09 -2.72
N SER A 21 -12.74 -3.22 -1.72
CA SER A 21 -13.41 -3.41 -0.42
C SER A 21 -14.93 -3.47 -0.55
N VAL A 22 -15.51 -2.55 -1.32
CA VAL A 22 -16.96 -2.51 -1.56
C VAL A 22 -17.40 -3.68 -2.45
N PHE A 23 -16.61 -4.01 -3.49
CA PHE A 23 -16.93 -5.11 -4.39
C PHE A 23 -16.95 -6.46 -3.68
N LEU A 24 -15.96 -6.77 -2.83
CA LEU A 24 -15.90 -8.07 -2.14
C LEU A 24 -17.12 -8.32 -1.23
N ILE A 25 -17.72 -7.26 -0.71
CA ILE A 25 -18.88 -7.34 0.20
C ILE A 25 -20.17 -7.54 -0.56
N GLU A 26 -20.30 -6.85 -1.69
CA GLU A 26 -21.43 -7.05 -2.59
C GLU A 26 -21.43 -8.45 -3.20
N LEU A 27 -20.23 -8.99 -3.49
CA LEU A 27 -20.06 -10.34 -4.00
C LEU A 27 -20.43 -11.41 -2.96
N TYR A 28 -19.94 -11.29 -1.73
CA TYR A 28 -20.16 -12.29 -0.68
C TYR A 28 -21.46 -12.11 0.13
N GLY A 29 -22.35 -11.21 -0.30
CA GLY A 29 -23.71 -11.07 0.26
C GLY A 29 -23.75 -10.42 1.64
N ARG A 30 -23.13 -9.24 1.81
CA ARG A 30 -23.05 -8.48 3.08
C ARG A 30 -22.31 -9.20 4.23
N ASN A 31 -21.57 -10.26 3.93
CA ASN A 31 -20.68 -10.93 4.88
C ASN A 31 -19.25 -10.39 4.76
N LEU A 32 -18.61 -10.08 5.89
CA LEU A 32 -17.27 -9.48 5.93
C LEU A 32 -16.11 -10.49 5.80
N LEU A 33 -16.42 -11.79 5.75
CA LEU A 33 -15.41 -12.85 5.73
C LEU A 33 -14.41 -12.67 4.57
N LEU A 34 -14.92 -12.41 3.36
CA LEU A 34 -14.08 -12.29 2.18
C LEU A 34 -13.15 -11.05 2.26
N THR A 35 -13.68 -9.94 2.77
CA THR A 35 -12.91 -8.71 3.03
C THR A 35 -11.84 -8.91 4.12
N ALA A 36 -12.16 -9.69 5.16
CA ALA A 36 -11.20 -10.04 6.21
C ALA A 36 -10.06 -10.94 5.68
N ILE A 37 -10.39 -11.95 4.88
CA ILE A 37 -9.39 -12.81 4.21
C ILE A 37 -8.51 -11.96 3.30
N PHE A 38 -9.09 -11.07 2.49
CA PHE A 38 -8.34 -10.15 1.65
C PHE A 38 -7.36 -9.29 2.46
N GLY A 39 -7.83 -8.65 3.54
CA GLY A 39 -6.97 -7.86 4.43
C GLY A 39 -5.83 -8.67 5.03
N LEU A 40 -6.10 -9.91 5.45
CA LEU A 40 -5.09 -10.83 5.98
C LEU A 40 -4.04 -11.20 4.92
N VAL A 41 -4.47 -11.54 3.70
CA VAL A 41 -3.58 -11.90 2.59
C VAL A 41 -2.68 -10.72 2.23
N VAL A 42 -3.25 -9.53 2.08
CA VAL A 42 -2.51 -8.30 1.75
C VAL A 42 -1.48 -7.94 2.83
N ALA A 43 -1.87 -8.00 4.10
CA ALA A 43 -0.95 -7.72 5.19
C ALA A 43 0.16 -8.78 5.29
N GLY A 44 -0.21 -10.06 5.17
CA GLY A 44 0.71 -11.18 5.23
C GLY A 44 1.71 -11.18 4.07
N SER A 45 1.26 -10.87 2.84
CA SER A 45 2.11 -10.83 1.66
C SER A 45 3.15 -9.71 1.76
N VAL A 46 2.76 -8.50 2.18
CA VAL A 46 3.69 -7.38 2.39
C VAL A 46 4.69 -7.69 3.50
N LEU A 47 4.24 -8.34 4.58
CA LEU A 47 5.13 -8.73 5.69
C LEU A 47 6.16 -9.78 5.24
N LEU A 48 5.75 -10.79 4.48
CA LEU A 48 6.63 -11.89 4.06
C LEU A 48 7.52 -11.52 2.86
N LEU A 49 6.97 -10.79 1.90
CA LEU A 49 7.64 -10.47 0.62
C LEU A 49 8.25 -9.07 0.59
N GLY A 50 7.95 -8.19 1.55
CA GLY A 50 8.44 -6.81 1.57
C GLY A 50 9.96 -6.71 1.54
N ALA A 51 10.67 -7.58 2.29
CA ALA A 51 12.14 -7.63 2.27
C ALA A 51 12.69 -8.11 0.91
N LEU A 52 12.03 -9.09 0.28
CA LEU A 52 12.40 -9.58 -1.05
C LEU A 52 12.19 -8.51 -2.12
N ILE A 53 11.08 -7.78 -2.03
CA ILE A 53 10.78 -6.65 -2.92
C ILE A 53 11.82 -5.55 -2.74
N GLY A 54 12.19 -5.19 -1.51
CA GLY A 54 13.25 -4.22 -1.22
C GLY A 54 14.59 -4.62 -1.85
N ASP A 55 15.07 -5.85 -1.60
CA ASP A 55 16.32 -6.36 -2.17
C ASP A 55 16.26 -6.42 -3.71
N TRP A 56 15.10 -6.74 -4.29
CA TRP A 56 14.90 -6.70 -5.74
C TRP A 56 14.97 -5.27 -6.30
N VAL A 57 14.34 -4.30 -5.64
CA VAL A 57 14.43 -2.86 -5.97
C VAL A 57 15.89 -2.38 -5.90
N ASP A 58 16.64 -2.84 -4.91
CA ASP A 58 18.02 -2.43 -4.66
C ASP A 58 19.05 -3.09 -5.58
N ARG A 59 18.79 -4.29 -6.12
CA ARG A 59 19.72 -4.95 -7.06
C ARG A 59 19.53 -4.54 -8.52
N ASN A 60 18.30 -4.26 -8.91
CA ASN A 60 17.97 -4.02 -10.32
C ASN A 60 18.14 -2.53 -10.71
N PRO A 61 18.39 -2.22 -11.98
CA PRO A 61 18.49 -0.83 -12.41
C PRO A 61 17.16 -0.10 -12.18
N ARG A 62 17.26 1.11 -11.61
CA ARG A 62 16.12 1.94 -11.17
C ARG A 62 15.00 2.04 -12.19
N ASN A 63 15.36 2.23 -13.46
CA ASN A 63 14.40 2.36 -14.56
C ASN A 63 13.60 1.07 -14.81
N LYS A 64 14.26 -0.10 -14.77
CA LYS A 64 13.59 -1.38 -14.99
C LYS A 64 12.66 -1.72 -13.85
N VAL A 65 13.09 -1.45 -12.61
CA VAL A 65 12.28 -1.65 -11.40
C VAL A 65 11.00 -0.83 -11.48
N ALA A 66 11.10 0.48 -11.71
CA ALA A 66 9.93 1.36 -11.75
C ALA A 66 8.94 0.93 -12.85
N HIS A 67 9.42 0.68 -14.08
CA HIS A 67 8.54 0.26 -15.17
C HIS A 67 7.97 -1.15 -15.00
N ALA A 68 8.73 -2.10 -14.45
CA ALA A 68 8.23 -3.44 -14.18
C ALA A 68 7.15 -3.40 -13.08
N SER A 69 7.37 -2.69 -11.98
CA SER A 69 6.37 -2.54 -10.91
C SER A 69 5.10 -1.87 -11.43
N LEU A 70 5.23 -0.79 -12.21
CA LEU A 70 4.11 -0.09 -12.84
C LEU A 70 3.29 -1.03 -13.75
N LEU A 71 3.97 -1.78 -14.62
CA LEU A 71 3.31 -2.71 -15.55
C LEU A 71 2.62 -3.85 -14.82
N VAL A 72 3.29 -4.47 -13.84
CA VAL A 72 2.71 -5.58 -13.06
C VAL A 72 1.50 -5.11 -12.28
N GLN A 73 1.58 -3.94 -11.63
CA GLN A 73 0.45 -3.33 -10.93
C GLN A 73 -0.74 -3.12 -11.88
N ASN A 74 -0.50 -2.46 -13.01
CA ASN A 74 -1.56 -2.09 -13.94
C ASN A 74 -2.22 -3.29 -14.62
N ILE A 75 -1.42 -4.27 -15.07
CA ILE A 75 -1.93 -5.52 -15.64
C ILE A 75 -2.76 -6.26 -14.60
N SER A 76 -2.28 -6.34 -13.35
CA SER A 76 -3.01 -7.04 -12.28
C SER A 76 -4.33 -6.36 -11.96
N VAL A 77 -4.37 -5.02 -11.84
CA VAL A 77 -5.62 -4.28 -11.62
C VAL A 77 -6.57 -4.41 -12.80
N THR A 78 -6.06 -4.33 -14.03
CA THR A 78 -6.88 -4.45 -15.26
C THR A 78 -7.51 -5.83 -15.36
N VAL A 79 -6.72 -6.89 -15.21
CA VAL A 79 -7.25 -8.27 -15.24
C VAL A 79 -8.23 -8.48 -14.08
N CYS A 80 -7.92 -8.00 -12.88
CA CYS A 80 -8.83 -8.10 -11.74
C CYS A 80 -10.16 -7.36 -12.00
N SER A 81 -10.11 -6.19 -12.64
CA SER A 81 -11.29 -5.39 -12.97
C SER A 81 -12.16 -6.09 -14.03
N ILE A 82 -11.55 -6.73 -15.03
CA ILE A 82 -12.26 -7.53 -16.04
C ILE A 82 -12.93 -8.74 -15.36
N VAL A 83 -12.22 -9.47 -14.50
CA VAL A 83 -12.77 -10.61 -13.77
C VAL A 83 -13.95 -10.16 -12.89
N LEU A 84 -13.79 -9.10 -12.12
CA LEU A 84 -14.87 -8.54 -11.30
C LEU A 84 -16.08 -8.13 -12.15
N MET A 85 -15.84 -7.46 -13.29
CA MET A 85 -16.90 -7.07 -14.22
C MET A 85 -17.68 -8.29 -14.74
N LEU A 86 -16.98 -9.36 -15.12
CA LEU A 86 -17.61 -10.62 -15.55
C LEU A 86 -18.40 -11.28 -14.42
N VAL A 87 -17.86 -11.30 -13.20
CA VAL A 87 -18.53 -11.86 -12.03
C VAL A 87 -19.82 -11.07 -11.71
N PHE A 88 -19.79 -9.74 -11.79
CA PHE A 88 -20.98 -8.93 -11.58
C PHE A 88 -22.03 -9.08 -12.69
N LEU A 89 -21.61 -9.22 -13.94
CA LEU A 89 -22.54 -9.39 -15.08
C LEU A 89 -23.21 -10.78 -15.10
N TYR A 90 -22.48 -11.83 -14.75
CA TYR A 90 -22.94 -13.22 -14.85
C TYR A 90 -23.14 -13.91 -13.50
N LYS A 91 -23.37 -13.16 -12.42
CA LYS A 91 -23.47 -13.68 -11.04
C LYS A 91 -24.38 -14.91 -10.91
N GLN A 92 -25.61 -14.80 -11.41
CA GLN A 92 -26.60 -15.90 -11.33
C GLN A 92 -26.17 -17.17 -12.09
N TRP A 93 -25.47 -17.01 -13.21
CA TRP A 93 -24.96 -18.12 -14.00
C TRP A 93 -23.75 -18.77 -13.32
N ILE A 94 -22.82 -17.98 -12.80
CA ILE A 94 -21.61 -18.47 -12.12
C ILE A 94 -21.95 -19.23 -10.84
N GLU A 95 -22.95 -18.77 -10.08
CA GLU A 95 -23.42 -19.45 -8.86
C GLU A 95 -24.10 -20.79 -9.15
N SER A 96 -24.75 -20.94 -10.31
CA SER A 96 -25.40 -22.18 -10.74
C SER A 96 -24.41 -23.21 -11.32
N ILE A 97 -23.30 -22.73 -11.89
CA ILE A 97 -22.28 -23.60 -12.47
C ILE A 97 -21.45 -24.27 -11.38
N TRP A 98 -21.36 -25.60 -11.46
CA TRP A 98 -20.47 -26.42 -10.63
C TRP A 98 -20.76 -26.32 -9.12
N ASP A 99 -22.05 -26.28 -8.74
CA ASP A 99 -22.52 -26.16 -7.36
C ASP A 99 -21.85 -25.01 -6.57
N GLY A 100 -21.52 -23.90 -7.25
CA GLY A 100 -20.91 -22.72 -6.64
C GLY A 100 -19.39 -22.78 -6.44
N TRP A 101 -18.71 -23.87 -6.80
CA TRP A 101 -17.24 -23.95 -6.73
C TRP A 101 -16.55 -22.96 -7.67
N LEU A 102 -17.15 -22.67 -8.83
CA LEU A 102 -16.63 -21.67 -9.76
C LEU A 102 -16.54 -20.28 -9.13
N THR A 103 -17.52 -19.92 -8.30
CA THR A 103 -17.55 -18.66 -7.53
C THR A 103 -16.35 -18.56 -6.58
N VAL A 104 -16.01 -19.65 -5.89
CA VAL A 104 -14.85 -19.70 -4.98
C VAL A 104 -13.53 -19.52 -5.74
N VAL A 105 -13.41 -20.14 -6.90
CA VAL A 105 -12.24 -19.97 -7.79
C VAL A 105 -12.12 -18.51 -8.24
N CYS A 106 -13.22 -17.89 -8.69
CA CYS A 106 -13.23 -16.49 -9.08
C CYS A 106 -12.80 -15.56 -7.94
N TYR A 107 -13.32 -15.76 -6.72
CA TYR A 107 -12.92 -14.96 -5.55
C TYR A 107 -11.44 -15.15 -5.21
N THR A 108 -10.94 -16.38 -5.29
CA THR A 108 -9.53 -16.67 -5.05
C THR A 108 -8.63 -15.96 -6.07
N VAL A 109 -9.01 -15.98 -7.35
CA VAL A 109 -8.30 -15.27 -8.42
C VAL A 109 -8.31 -13.76 -8.20
N VAL A 110 -9.45 -13.18 -7.82
CA VAL A 110 -9.58 -11.75 -7.50
C VAL A 110 -8.65 -11.37 -6.34
N ILE A 111 -8.64 -12.14 -5.25
CA ILE A 111 -7.79 -11.87 -4.09
C ILE A 111 -6.30 -11.93 -4.48
N ILE A 112 -5.89 -12.95 -5.24
CA ILE A 112 -4.49 -13.10 -5.67
C ILE A 112 -4.08 -11.93 -6.59
N LEU A 113 -4.90 -11.56 -7.56
CA LEU A 113 -4.60 -10.45 -8.47
C LEU A 113 -4.54 -9.10 -7.72
N ALA A 114 -5.46 -8.88 -6.79
CA ALA A 114 -5.47 -7.67 -5.96
C ALA A 114 -4.23 -7.61 -5.04
N ASP A 115 -3.79 -8.75 -4.50
CA ASP A 115 -2.57 -8.84 -3.70
C ASP A 115 -1.31 -8.55 -4.54
N VAL A 116 -1.19 -9.14 -5.73
CA VAL A 116 -0.10 -8.86 -6.67
C VAL A 116 -0.07 -7.38 -7.05
N ALA A 117 -1.22 -6.78 -7.31
CA ALA A 117 -1.33 -5.33 -7.56
C ALA A 117 -0.81 -4.51 -6.38
N ASN A 118 -1.18 -4.87 -5.15
CA ASN A 118 -0.75 -4.18 -3.94
C ASN A 118 0.77 -4.31 -3.69
N LEU A 119 1.35 -5.49 -3.90
CA LEU A 119 2.80 -5.70 -3.80
C LEU A 119 3.56 -4.88 -4.86
N ALA A 120 3.05 -4.84 -6.09
CA ALA A 120 3.64 -4.05 -7.17
C ALA A 120 3.55 -2.53 -6.89
N SER A 121 2.42 -2.05 -6.38
CA SER A 121 2.26 -0.67 -5.88
C SER A 121 3.28 -0.33 -4.79
N THR A 122 3.44 -1.25 -3.82
CA THR A 122 4.41 -1.09 -2.73
C THR A 122 5.84 -0.99 -3.27
N ALA A 123 6.21 -1.86 -4.21
CA ALA A 123 7.50 -1.83 -4.87
C ALA A 123 7.75 -0.51 -5.62
N LEU A 124 6.75 -0.03 -6.37
CA LEU A 124 6.81 1.24 -7.09
C LEU A 124 6.98 2.43 -6.12
N THR A 125 6.24 2.42 -5.02
CA THR A 125 6.33 3.43 -3.96
C THR A 125 7.73 3.47 -3.34
N ILE A 126 8.32 2.32 -3.03
CA ILE A 126 9.70 2.25 -2.52
C ILE A 126 10.68 2.80 -3.56
N ALA A 127 10.59 2.35 -4.81
CA ALA A 127 11.49 2.82 -5.87
C ALA A 127 11.42 4.34 -6.08
N ILE A 128 10.22 4.92 -6.14
CA ILE A 128 10.06 6.36 -6.40
C ILE A 128 10.34 7.17 -5.13
N GLN A 129 9.62 6.91 -4.04
CA GLN A 129 9.62 7.79 -2.87
C GLN A 129 10.88 7.63 -2.01
N ARG A 130 11.43 6.42 -1.91
CA ARG A 130 12.60 6.14 -1.04
C ARG A 130 13.93 6.21 -1.77
N ASP A 131 13.96 5.91 -3.07
CA ASP A 131 15.21 5.95 -3.87
C ASP A 131 15.25 7.15 -4.83
N TRP A 132 14.31 7.28 -5.77
CA TRP A 132 14.39 8.33 -6.80
C TRP A 132 14.34 9.75 -6.22
N ILE A 133 13.39 10.04 -5.32
CA ILE A 133 13.28 11.38 -4.71
C ILE A 133 14.58 11.75 -3.99
N VAL A 134 15.17 10.82 -3.25
CA VAL A 134 16.43 11.04 -2.51
C VAL A 134 17.56 11.41 -3.48
N VAL A 135 17.70 10.64 -4.56
CA VAL A 135 18.73 10.88 -5.59
C VAL A 135 18.55 12.22 -6.28
N ILE A 136 17.31 12.59 -6.60
CA ILE A 136 17.00 13.84 -7.31
C ILE A 136 17.30 15.06 -6.44
N THR A 137 17.04 14.97 -5.13
CA THR A 137 17.34 16.06 -4.19
C THR A 137 18.81 16.15 -3.81
N GLY A 138 19.59 15.09 -4.09
CA GLY A 138 20.98 14.98 -3.68
C GLY A 138 21.17 15.16 -2.18
N TYR A 139 22.19 15.92 -1.78
CA TYR A 139 22.51 16.18 -0.37
C TYR A 139 21.67 17.31 0.28
N ASN A 140 20.77 17.96 -0.46
CA ASN A 140 19.99 19.07 0.07
C ASN A 140 18.79 18.57 0.92
N ARG A 141 19.03 18.41 2.23
CA ARG A 141 18.03 17.95 3.19
C ARG A 141 16.77 18.84 3.24
N GLY A 142 16.90 20.15 2.99
CA GLY A 142 15.76 21.07 2.96
C GLY A 142 14.84 20.82 1.78
N HIS A 143 15.41 20.59 0.60
CA HIS A 143 14.65 20.25 -0.60
C HIS A 143 13.97 18.88 -0.47
N LEU A 144 14.66 17.87 0.08
CA LEU A 144 14.11 16.54 0.37
C LEU A 144 12.90 16.60 1.31
N ALA A 145 13.00 17.37 2.40
CA ALA A 145 11.89 17.58 3.31
C ALA A 145 10.69 18.22 2.61
N GLY A 146 10.92 19.22 1.75
CA GLY A 146 9.86 19.86 0.95
C GLY A 146 9.19 18.92 -0.05
N MET A 147 9.97 18.10 -0.75
CA MET A 147 9.44 17.11 -1.69
C MET A 147 8.59 16.05 -0.97
N ASN A 148 9.11 15.50 0.13
CA ASN A 148 8.40 14.51 0.95
C ASN A 148 7.10 15.09 1.53
N ALA A 149 7.12 16.32 2.05
CA ALA A 149 5.93 16.98 2.56
C ALA A 149 4.87 17.21 1.47
N THR A 150 5.30 17.56 0.26
CA THR A 150 4.37 17.75 -0.88
C THR A 150 3.79 16.42 -1.35
N MET A 151 4.59 15.36 -1.43
CA MET A 151 4.09 14.01 -1.75
C MET A 151 3.09 13.53 -0.70
N ARG A 152 3.34 13.78 0.58
CA ARG A 152 2.41 13.47 1.68
C ARG A 152 1.09 14.23 1.57
N ARG A 153 1.13 15.51 1.20
CA ARG A 153 -0.09 16.30 0.96
C ARG A 153 -0.89 15.73 -0.20
N ILE A 154 -0.23 15.34 -1.28
CA ILE A 154 -0.89 14.71 -2.43
C ILE A 154 -1.55 13.39 -1.97
N ASP A 155 -0.82 12.52 -1.27
CA ASP A 155 -1.36 11.26 -0.72
C ASP A 155 -2.65 11.50 0.09
N GLN A 156 -2.63 12.47 1.01
CA GLN A 156 -3.79 12.84 1.81
C GLN A 156 -4.97 13.35 0.99
N VAL A 157 -4.72 14.19 -0.03
CA VAL A 157 -5.75 14.68 -0.94
C VAL A 157 -6.34 13.54 -1.77
N THR A 158 -5.49 12.65 -2.30
CA THR A 158 -5.95 11.47 -3.08
C THR A 158 -6.72 10.48 -2.22
N ASN A 159 -6.38 10.34 -0.93
CA ASN A 159 -7.10 9.48 0.01
C ASN A 159 -8.54 9.97 0.27
N ILE A 160 -8.84 11.23 -0.02
CA ILE A 160 -10.19 11.80 0.06
C ILE A 160 -10.91 11.67 -1.27
N LEU A 161 -10.30 12.24 -2.31
CA LEU A 161 -10.98 12.50 -3.56
C LEU A 161 -11.15 11.24 -4.41
N ALA A 162 -10.21 10.30 -4.33
CA ALA A 162 -10.26 9.10 -5.16
C ALA A 162 -11.39 8.13 -4.73
N PRO A 163 -11.56 7.81 -3.43
CA PRO A 163 -12.71 7.06 -2.95
C PRO A 163 -14.04 7.79 -3.17
N LEU A 164 -14.06 9.12 -3.07
CA LEU A 164 -15.24 9.94 -3.38
C LEU A 164 -15.65 9.78 -4.84
N ALA A 165 -14.72 9.94 -5.79
CA ALA A 165 -15.02 9.80 -7.21
C ALA A 165 -15.61 8.43 -7.54
N VAL A 166 -14.99 7.34 -7.07
CA VAL A 166 -15.51 6.00 -7.34
C VAL A 166 -16.77 5.67 -6.56
N GLY A 167 -16.89 6.10 -5.31
CA GLY A 167 -18.11 5.94 -4.52
C GLY A 167 -19.33 6.56 -5.20
N GLN A 168 -19.17 7.74 -5.81
CA GLN A 168 -20.23 8.38 -6.59
C GLN A 168 -20.57 7.58 -7.86
N VAL A 169 -19.56 7.13 -8.62
CA VAL A 169 -19.78 6.33 -9.84
C VAL A 169 -20.52 5.03 -9.51
N MET A 170 -20.11 4.33 -8.46
CA MET A 170 -20.75 3.08 -8.02
C MET A 170 -22.19 3.30 -7.53
N THR A 171 -22.45 4.40 -6.82
CA THR A 171 -23.78 4.72 -6.28
C THR A 171 -24.75 5.19 -7.37
N LEU A 172 -24.28 6.00 -8.32
CA LEU A 172 -25.14 6.64 -9.33
C LEU A 172 -25.33 5.78 -10.60
N ALA A 173 -24.36 4.93 -10.94
CA ALA A 173 -24.39 4.16 -12.18
C ALA A 173 -24.62 2.66 -11.91
N SER A 174 -23.59 1.94 -11.50
CA SER A 174 -23.65 0.54 -11.04
C SER A 174 -22.25 0.06 -10.64
N ASN A 175 -22.17 -1.07 -9.95
CA ASN A 175 -20.89 -1.71 -9.63
C ASN A 175 -20.11 -2.16 -10.88
N VAL A 176 -20.82 -2.56 -11.95
CA VAL A 176 -20.23 -2.92 -13.25
C VAL A 176 -19.58 -1.70 -13.91
N ILE A 177 -20.30 -0.57 -13.95
CA ILE A 177 -19.77 0.69 -14.49
C ILE A 177 -18.61 1.19 -13.64
N GLY A 178 -18.66 1.00 -12.31
CA GLY A 178 -17.53 1.25 -11.41
C GLY A 178 -16.28 0.46 -11.79
N CYS A 179 -16.40 -0.84 -12.08
CA CYS A 179 -15.30 -1.67 -12.57
C CYS A 179 -14.74 -1.13 -13.91
N GLY A 180 -15.63 -0.76 -14.83
CA GLY A 180 -15.23 -0.18 -16.12
C GLY A 180 -14.51 1.16 -16.00
N PHE A 181 -14.95 2.03 -15.07
CA PHE A 181 -14.30 3.30 -14.77
C PHE A 181 -12.88 3.10 -14.22
N ILE A 182 -12.71 2.17 -13.28
CA ILE A 182 -11.41 1.82 -12.70
C ILE A 182 -10.47 1.25 -13.77
N LEU A 183 -10.98 0.37 -14.62
CA LEU A 183 -10.23 -0.21 -15.74
C LEU A 183 -9.75 0.90 -16.69
N GLY A 184 -10.66 1.78 -17.13
CA GLY A 184 -10.33 2.88 -18.02
C GLY A 184 -9.29 3.83 -17.40
N TRP A 185 -9.48 4.19 -16.12
CA TRP A 185 -8.53 5.02 -15.39
C TRP A 185 -7.14 4.38 -15.33
N ASN A 186 -7.04 3.09 -14.99
CA ASN A 186 -5.77 2.39 -14.92
C ASN A 186 -5.05 2.37 -16.28
N LEU A 187 -5.74 2.08 -17.38
CA LEU A 187 -5.12 2.08 -18.71
C LEU A 187 -4.56 3.46 -19.09
N VAL A 188 -5.31 4.53 -18.80
CA VAL A 188 -4.85 5.90 -19.07
C VAL A 188 -3.69 6.29 -18.17
N SER A 189 -3.77 6.00 -16.87
CA SER A 189 -2.71 6.28 -15.89
C SER A 189 -1.41 5.56 -16.26
N LEU A 190 -1.48 4.31 -16.76
CA LEU A 190 -0.30 3.58 -17.22
C LEU A 190 0.49 4.35 -18.27
N ILE A 191 -0.19 4.82 -19.32
CA ILE A 191 0.45 5.51 -20.44
C ILE A 191 1.11 6.79 -19.94
N VAL A 192 0.39 7.57 -19.15
CA VAL A 192 0.89 8.85 -18.63
C VAL A 192 2.07 8.65 -17.68
N GLU A 193 1.97 7.70 -16.74
CA GLU A 193 3.02 7.40 -15.77
C GLU A 193 4.26 6.82 -16.44
N PHE A 194 4.10 5.92 -17.40
CA PHE A 194 5.21 5.37 -18.17
C PHE A 194 5.99 6.48 -18.88
N ILE A 195 5.29 7.39 -19.56
CA ILE A 195 5.93 8.53 -20.25
C ILE A 195 6.63 9.43 -19.24
N PHE A 196 5.98 9.76 -18.12
CA PHE A 196 6.55 10.69 -17.13
C PHE A 196 7.77 10.11 -16.41
N LEU A 197 7.73 8.84 -16.01
CA LEU A 197 8.87 8.17 -15.39
C LEU A 197 10.04 8.05 -16.36
N SER A 198 9.78 7.67 -17.61
CA SER A 198 10.79 7.66 -18.67
C SER A 198 11.42 9.04 -18.91
N ARG A 199 10.61 10.10 -18.91
CA ARG A 199 11.09 11.49 -19.07
C ARG A 199 11.94 11.92 -17.89
N VAL A 200 11.51 11.65 -16.66
CA VAL A 200 12.26 11.97 -15.44
C VAL A 200 13.62 11.26 -15.44
N TYR A 201 13.64 9.97 -15.79
CA TYR A 201 14.87 9.19 -15.86
C TYR A 201 15.87 9.76 -16.88
N ARG A 202 15.40 10.24 -18.04
CA ARG A 202 16.25 10.88 -19.05
C ARG A 202 16.76 12.26 -18.62
N ILE A 203 15.99 13.01 -17.83
CA ILE A 203 16.38 14.36 -17.39
C ILE A 203 17.42 14.31 -16.27
N VAL A 204 17.37 13.28 -15.42
CA VAL A 204 18.27 13.16 -14.26
C VAL A 204 19.24 11.98 -14.48
N PRO A 205 20.41 12.21 -15.12
CA PRO A 205 21.36 11.14 -15.42
C PRO A 205 21.92 10.47 -14.15
N ALA A 206 21.90 11.17 -13.01
CA ALA A 206 22.27 10.61 -11.70
C ALA A 206 21.41 9.39 -11.30
N LEU A 207 20.21 9.21 -11.86
CA LEU A 207 19.38 8.02 -11.65
C LEU A 207 19.96 6.77 -12.34
N SER A 208 20.77 6.92 -13.38
CA SER A 208 21.39 5.80 -14.09
C SER A 208 22.59 5.19 -13.38
N VAL A 209 23.20 5.97 -12.46
CA VAL A 209 24.35 5.53 -11.68
C VAL A 209 23.84 4.89 -10.40
N LYS A 210 23.94 3.55 -10.33
CA LYS A 210 23.78 2.83 -9.07
C LYS A 210 25.17 2.53 -8.53
N PRO A 211 25.51 2.94 -7.29
CA PRO A 211 26.75 2.48 -6.68
C PRO A 211 26.74 0.94 -6.69
N PRO A 212 27.85 0.27 -7.03
CA PRO A 212 27.92 -1.17 -6.85
C PRO A 212 27.55 -1.46 -5.40
N THR A 213 26.60 -2.38 -5.18
CA THR A 213 26.28 -2.89 -3.85
C THR A 213 27.56 -3.46 -3.28
N SER A 214 28.30 -2.64 -2.55
CA SER A 214 29.55 -3.00 -1.92
C SER A 214 29.18 -4.01 -0.85
N LEU A 215 29.49 -5.28 -1.12
CA LEU A 215 29.65 -6.33 -0.11
C LEU A 215 30.81 -5.96 0.82
N THR A 216 30.70 -4.81 1.47
CA THR A 216 31.69 -4.27 2.41
C THR A 216 31.00 -4.05 3.75
N ASP A 217 30.40 -5.12 4.27
CA ASP A 217 30.47 -5.36 5.70
C ASP A 217 31.54 -6.43 5.90
N SER A 218 32.78 -5.94 6.01
CA SER A 218 33.93 -6.72 6.43
C SER A 218 33.72 -7.21 7.86
N CYS A 219 33.20 -8.42 8.03
CA CYS A 219 33.54 -9.24 9.20
C CYS A 219 34.79 -10.07 8.84
N PRO A 220 35.89 -10.02 9.63
CA PRO A 220 37.06 -10.83 9.35
C PRO A 220 36.77 -12.28 9.77
N LEU A 221 36.71 -13.20 8.81
CA LEU A 221 36.79 -14.63 9.10
C LEU A 221 37.85 -15.27 8.19
N PRO A 222 38.67 -16.18 8.74
CA PRO A 222 39.96 -16.55 8.17
C PRO A 222 39.83 -17.51 6.99
N LEU A 223 40.83 -17.38 6.14
CA LEU A 223 41.11 -18.11 4.92
C LEU A 223 41.32 -19.63 5.17
N SER A 224 40.52 -20.50 4.54
CA SER A 224 41.02 -21.70 3.85
C SER A 224 39.89 -22.48 3.17
N GLY A 225 40.14 -22.87 1.92
CA GLY A 225 39.15 -23.39 1.00
C GLY A 225 38.68 -24.83 1.24
N ALA A 226 37.48 -25.10 0.73
CA ALA A 226 37.01 -26.36 0.19
C ALA A 226 35.80 -26.03 -0.70
N LEU A 227 35.98 -25.97 -2.02
CA LEU A 227 35.75 -27.06 -2.98
C LEU A 227 34.30 -27.08 -3.52
N LEU A 228 34.10 -26.34 -4.61
CA LEU A 228 33.50 -26.75 -5.88
C LEU A 228 32.47 -27.92 -5.89
N VAL A 229 31.25 -27.57 -6.33
CA VAL A 229 30.21 -28.39 -7.03
C VAL A 229 29.24 -29.24 -6.19
N ILE A 230 28.01 -29.37 -6.73
CA ILE A 230 26.79 -30.12 -6.31
C ILE A 230 25.82 -29.19 -5.51
N THR A 231 24.64 -28.73 -5.94
CA THR A 231 23.64 -29.19 -6.95
C THR A 231 22.59 -28.09 -7.18
N ASN A 232 22.02 -28.04 -8.39
CA ASN A 232 20.86 -27.22 -8.74
C ASN A 232 19.58 -27.72 -8.03
N LEU A 233 19.14 -27.06 -6.94
CA LEU A 233 17.73 -26.96 -6.44
C LEU A 233 17.64 -26.09 -5.16
N PRO A 234 16.55 -25.34 -4.93
CA PRO A 234 16.31 -23.97 -5.38
C PRO A 234 16.97 -22.88 -4.48
N LEU A 235 17.54 -21.84 -5.10
CA LEU A 235 18.08 -20.63 -4.43
C LEU A 235 17.09 -19.93 -3.47
N CYS A 236 15.79 -20.19 -3.60
CA CYS A 236 14.76 -19.55 -2.78
C CYS A 236 14.82 -19.96 -1.30
N PHE A 237 15.08 -21.24 -1.00
CA PHE A 237 15.02 -21.74 0.38
C PHE A 237 16.23 -21.29 1.23
N GLY A 238 17.42 -21.27 0.63
CA GLY A 238 18.62 -20.73 1.27
C GLY A 238 18.52 -19.23 1.54
N ARG A 239 17.92 -18.48 0.60
CA ARG A 239 17.69 -17.03 0.75
C ARG A 239 16.59 -16.72 1.76
N PHE A 240 15.52 -17.52 1.80
CA PHE A 240 14.47 -17.42 2.82
C PHE A 240 15.02 -17.72 4.22
N ARG A 241 15.87 -18.74 4.37
CA ARG A 241 16.53 -19.06 5.65
C ARG A 241 17.49 -17.95 6.10
N TRP A 242 18.23 -17.36 5.17
CA TRP A 242 19.06 -16.19 5.45
C TRP A 242 18.22 -14.98 5.86
N LEU A 243 17.11 -14.70 5.14
CA LEU A 243 16.16 -13.64 5.51
C LEU A 243 15.54 -13.86 6.89
N LEU A 244 15.18 -15.09 7.24
CA LEU A 244 14.69 -15.43 8.57
C LEU A 244 15.74 -15.19 9.65
N SER A 245 17.00 -15.51 9.37
CA SER A 245 18.13 -15.18 10.25
C SER A 245 18.26 -13.67 10.43
N THR A 246 18.26 -12.91 9.33
CA THR A 246 18.35 -11.45 9.36
C THR A 246 17.14 -10.82 10.07
N CYS A 247 15.93 -11.34 9.89
CA CYS A 247 14.75 -10.92 10.63
C CYS A 247 14.91 -11.21 12.12
N LYS A 248 15.41 -12.39 12.50
CA LYS A 248 15.67 -12.73 13.91
C LYS A 248 16.67 -11.77 14.54
N ASP A 249 17.76 -11.46 13.84
CA ASP A 249 18.78 -10.53 14.30
C ASP A 249 18.25 -9.09 14.37
N GLY A 250 17.46 -8.68 13.37
CA GLY A 250 16.76 -7.39 13.34
C GLY A 250 15.76 -7.23 14.49
N TRP A 251 14.98 -8.27 14.79
CA TRP A 251 14.07 -8.31 15.95
C TRP A 251 14.85 -8.21 17.27
N ARG A 252 15.97 -8.93 17.38
CA ARG A 252 16.83 -8.87 18.56
C ARG A 252 17.45 -7.49 18.75
N ALA A 253 17.83 -6.83 17.66
CA ALA A 253 18.34 -5.46 17.68
C ALA A 253 17.25 -4.45 18.05
N TYR A 254 16.04 -4.57 17.47
CA TYR A 254 14.90 -3.72 17.77
C TYR A 254 14.50 -3.77 19.24
N TYR A 255 14.46 -4.97 19.84
CA TYR A 255 14.15 -5.16 21.26
C TYR A 255 15.15 -4.45 22.20
N ARG A 256 16.40 -4.27 21.75
CA ARG A 256 17.45 -3.59 22.54
C ARG A 256 17.42 -2.06 22.42
N GLN A 257 16.59 -1.49 21.55
CA GLN A 257 16.52 -0.03 21.39
C GLN A 257 15.70 0.61 22.50
N ASP A 258 16.16 1.76 23.02
CA ASP A 258 15.46 2.53 24.07
C ASP A 258 14.04 2.98 23.64
N VAL A 259 13.79 3.09 22.34
CA VAL A 259 12.50 3.47 21.75
C VAL A 259 11.55 2.29 21.52
N PHE A 260 11.92 1.07 21.91
CA PHE A 260 11.12 -0.15 21.71
C PHE A 260 9.69 0.00 22.24
N LEU A 261 9.52 0.53 23.46
CA LEU A 261 8.21 0.71 24.08
C LEU A 261 7.33 1.71 23.32
N ALA A 262 7.90 2.81 22.82
CA ALA A 262 7.17 3.77 22.00
C ALA A 262 6.76 3.16 20.65
N GLY A 263 7.62 2.32 20.06
CA GLY A 263 7.30 1.57 18.85
C GLY A 263 6.22 0.52 19.05
N MET A 264 6.21 -0.20 20.17
CA MET A 264 5.12 -1.10 20.56
C MET A 264 3.80 -0.36 20.74
N GLY A 265 3.83 0.84 21.36
CA GLY A 265 2.64 1.69 21.48
C GLY A 265 2.07 2.09 20.11
N LEU A 266 2.94 2.43 19.15
CA LEU A 266 2.52 2.69 17.77
C LEU A 266 1.90 1.45 17.11
N ALA A 267 2.49 0.26 17.32
CA ALA A 267 1.97 -0.99 16.79
C ALA A 267 0.55 -1.27 17.33
N PHE A 268 0.32 -1.09 18.63
CA PHE A 268 -1.02 -1.22 19.21
C PHE A 268 -2.02 -0.19 18.66
N LEU A 269 -1.58 1.03 18.38
CA LEU A 269 -2.45 2.04 17.77
C LEU A 269 -2.92 1.62 16.37
N TYR A 270 -2.09 0.90 15.61
CA TYR A 270 -2.46 0.31 14.32
C TYR A 270 -3.37 -0.93 14.42
N THR A 271 -3.59 -1.50 15.61
CA THR A 271 -4.54 -2.60 15.80
C THR A 271 -5.99 -2.14 15.94
N THR A 272 -6.24 -0.83 15.87
CA THR A 272 -7.59 -0.28 15.91
C THR A 272 -8.40 -0.72 14.70
N VAL A 273 -9.64 -1.17 14.94
CA VAL A 273 -10.60 -1.53 13.89
C VAL A 273 -11.47 -0.31 13.52
N LEU A 274 -11.39 0.79 14.25
CA LEU A 274 -12.22 1.98 14.02
C LEU A 274 -11.66 2.91 12.92
N GLY A 275 -10.53 2.55 12.30
CA GLY A 275 -9.98 3.25 11.14
C GLY A 275 -10.88 3.09 9.91
N PHE A 276 -10.84 4.06 8.97
CA PHE A 276 -11.50 3.94 7.67
C PHE A 276 -10.69 3.02 6.74
N ASP A 277 -10.60 1.75 7.12
CA ASP A 277 -9.94 0.70 6.35
C ASP A 277 -10.96 -0.18 5.63
N CYS A 278 -10.50 -1.16 4.84
CA CYS A 278 -11.33 -2.05 4.04
C CYS A 278 -12.45 -2.72 4.85
N ILE A 279 -12.14 -3.15 6.08
CA ILE A 279 -13.07 -3.86 6.98
C ILE A 279 -14.18 -2.94 7.47
N THR A 280 -13.84 -1.74 7.93
CA THR A 280 -14.78 -0.77 8.53
C THR A 280 -15.62 -0.08 7.48
N THR A 281 -15.00 0.30 6.37
CA THR A 281 -15.68 0.71 5.13
C THR A 281 -16.68 -0.36 4.74
N GLY A 282 -16.24 -1.60 4.81
CA GLY A 282 -17.08 -2.73 4.53
C GLY A 282 -18.28 -2.89 5.46
N TYR A 283 -18.03 -2.89 6.77
CA TYR A 283 -19.06 -3.00 7.78
C TYR A 283 -20.08 -1.87 7.65
N ALA A 284 -19.63 -0.62 7.47
CA ALA A 284 -20.50 0.53 7.24
C ALA A 284 -21.42 0.31 6.02
N TYR A 285 -20.86 -0.20 4.91
CA TYR A 285 -21.65 -0.56 3.73
C TYR A 285 -22.67 -1.67 4.04
N THR A 286 -22.29 -2.71 4.80
CA THR A 286 -23.24 -3.75 5.24
C THR A 286 -24.35 -3.24 6.14
N GLN A 287 -24.19 -2.10 6.81
CA GLN A 287 -25.24 -1.43 7.58
C GLN A 287 -26.20 -0.59 6.69
N GLY A 288 -25.99 -0.58 5.38
CA GLY A 288 -26.82 0.17 4.42
C GLY A 288 -26.38 1.61 4.20
N ILE A 289 -25.19 1.99 4.67
CA ILE A 289 -24.60 3.30 4.37
C ILE A 289 -24.19 3.32 2.89
N SER A 290 -24.65 4.31 2.14
CA SER A 290 -24.31 4.46 0.71
C SER A 290 -22.81 4.69 0.52
N GLY A 291 -22.26 4.23 -0.62
CA GLY A 291 -20.86 4.47 -0.98
C GLY A 291 -20.51 5.96 -1.02
N SER A 292 -21.46 6.80 -1.43
CA SER A 292 -21.34 8.26 -1.42
C SER A 292 -21.15 8.83 0.00
N LEU A 293 -21.99 8.46 0.97
CA LEU A 293 -21.88 8.94 2.34
C LEU A 293 -20.59 8.43 3.00
N LEU A 294 -20.24 7.17 2.77
CA LEU A 294 -19.01 6.57 3.27
C LEU A 294 -17.78 7.33 2.77
N SER A 295 -17.77 7.70 1.49
CA SER A 295 -16.68 8.49 0.92
C SER A 295 -16.60 9.92 1.46
N LEU A 296 -17.74 10.52 1.81
CA LEU A 296 -17.78 11.82 2.48
C LEU A 296 -17.21 11.73 3.91
N LEU A 297 -17.55 10.67 4.65
CA LEU A 297 -17.00 10.41 5.98
C LEU A 297 -15.49 10.18 5.95
N MET A 298 -14.97 9.45 4.95
CA MET A 298 -13.53 9.33 4.71
C MET A 298 -12.89 10.68 4.36
N GLY A 299 -13.62 11.54 3.64
CA GLY A 299 -13.19 12.92 3.38
C GLY A 299 -12.98 13.72 4.66
N VAL A 300 -13.97 13.68 5.57
CA VAL A 300 -13.89 14.34 6.88
C VAL A 300 -12.74 13.77 7.71
N SER A 301 -12.54 12.45 7.72
CA SER A 301 -11.46 11.82 8.51
C SER A 301 -10.07 12.24 8.06
N ALA A 302 -9.85 12.40 6.75
CA ALA A 302 -8.58 12.87 6.22
C ALA A 302 -8.32 14.36 6.47
N ILE A 303 -9.36 15.21 6.51
CA ILE A 303 -9.25 16.61 6.98
C ILE A 303 -8.77 16.62 8.43
N THR A 304 -9.35 15.78 9.29
CA THR A 304 -8.90 15.61 10.68
C THR A 304 -7.45 15.12 10.75
N GLY A 305 -7.05 14.19 9.86
CA GLY A 305 -5.67 13.74 9.72
C GLY A 305 -4.68 14.86 9.32
N LEU A 306 -5.06 15.70 8.36
CA LEU A 306 -4.31 16.91 7.97
C LEU A 306 -4.18 17.89 9.15
N MET A 307 -5.29 18.15 9.86
CA MET A 307 -5.30 19.00 11.04
C MET A 307 -4.37 18.45 12.14
N GLY A 308 -4.32 17.13 12.30
CA GLY A 308 -3.37 16.45 13.19
C GLY A 308 -1.91 16.77 12.87
N THR A 309 -1.53 16.87 11.60
CA THR A 309 -0.15 17.24 11.21
C THR A 309 0.20 18.67 11.61
N VAL A 310 -0.72 19.62 11.42
CA VAL A 310 -0.54 21.01 11.84
C VAL A 310 -0.45 21.09 13.36
N MET A 311 -1.36 20.41 14.06
CA MET A 311 -1.41 20.39 15.51
C MET A 311 -0.14 19.76 16.11
N PHE A 312 0.37 18.68 15.52
CA PHE A 312 1.65 18.07 15.90
C PHE A 312 2.81 19.06 15.80
N THR A 313 2.92 19.82 14.70
CA THR A 313 4.02 20.79 14.56
C THR A 313 3.94 21.93 15.59
N LYS A 314 2.73 22.40 15.92
CA LYS A 314 2.51 23.44 16.93
C LYS A 314 2.81 22.92 18.34
N LEU A 315 2.24 21.78 18.71
CA LEU A 315 2.42 21.15 20.01
C LEU A 315 3.89 20.76 20.25
N ARG A 316 4.56 20.21 19.23
CA ARG A 316 5.99 19.86 19.33
C ARG A 316 6.87 21.08 19.59
N LYS A 317 6.57 22.22 18.96
CA LYS A 317 7.31 23.48 19.17
C LYS A 317 7.06 24.06 20.56
N ALA A 318 5.84 23.95 21.09
CA ALA A 318 5.46 24.53 22.37
C ALA A 318 5.86 23.66 23.58
N TYR A 319 5.67 22.35 23.50
CA TYR A 319 5.76 21.44 24.66
C TYR A 319 6.84 20.35 24.53
N GLY A 320 7.52 20.27 23.38
CA GLY A 320 8.49 19.21 23.10
C GLY A 320 7.85 17.90 22.64
N LEU A 321 8.69 16.93 22.24
CA LEU A 321 8.24 15.71 21.55
C LEU A 321 7.45 14.75 22.46
N VAL A 322 7.96 14.47 23.68
CA VAL A 322 7.36 13.50 24.60
C VAL A 322 5.99 13.97 25.08
N ASN A 323 5.89 15.23 25.52
CA ASN A 323 4.62 15.81 25.97
C ASN A 323 3.57 15.86 24.84
N THR A 324 4.00 16.12 23.60
CA THR A 324 3.10 16.05 22.44
C THR A 324 2.50 14.65 22.27
N GLY A 325 3.30 13.61 22.48
CA GLY A 325 2.83 12.22 22.46
C GLY A 325 1.77 11.93 23.54
N ILE A 326 2.00 12.41 24.77
CA ILE A 326 1.06 12.26 25.90
C ILE A 326 -0.25 13.00 25.60
N ILE A 327 -0.19 14.26 25.18
CA ILE A 327 -1.37 15.07 24.83
C ILE A 327 -2.18 14.41 23.71
N SER A 328 -1.50 13.93 22.65
CA SER A 328 -2.15 13.22 21.56
C SER A 328 -2.83 11.92 22.02
N SER A 329 -2.21 11.21 22.97
CA SER A 329 -2.77 9.97 23.53
C SER A 329 -4.01 10.25 24.37
N CYS A 330 -4.00 11.31 25.20
CA CYS A 330 -5.17 11.75 25.95
C CYS A 330 -6.32 12.16 25.04
N LEU A 331 -6.03 12.90 23.96
CA LEU A 331 -7.04 13.30 22.97
C LEU A 331 -7.63 12.07 22.27
N HIS A 332 -6.79 11.11 21.89
CA HIS A 332 -7.24 9.86 21.26
C HIS A 332 -8.17 9.06 22.19
N LEU A 333 -7.78 8.89 23.46
CA LEU A 333 -8.62 8.23 24.46
C LEU A 333 -9.95 8.96 24.69
N PHE A 334 -9.93 10.30 24.73
CA PHE A 334 -11.16 11.09 24.84
C PHE A 334 -12.13 10.83 23.66
N CYS A 335 -11.62 10.80 22.42
CA CYS A 335 -12.44 10.46 21.26
C CYS A 335 -12.98 9.03 21.32
N LEU A 336 -12.17 8.06 21.77
CA LEU A 336 -12.63 6.67 21.95
C LEU A 336 -13.71 6.55 23.03
N LEU A 337 -13.60 7.31 24.13
CA LEU A 337 -14.63 7.35 25.17
C LEU A 337 -15.97 7.85 24.61
N LEU A 338 -15.96 8.87 23.74
CA LEU A 338 -17.18 9.31 23.05
C LEU A 338 -17.80 8.20 22.18
N CYS A 339 -16.98 7.42 21.49
CA CYS A 339 -17.45 6.27 20.71
C CYS A 339 -18.08 5.19 21.61
N VAL A 340 -17.47 4.90 22.76
CA VAL A 340 -18.01 3.93 23.74
C VAL A 340 -19.33 4.42 24.33
N CYS A 341 -19.44 5.70 24.69
CA CYS A 341 -20.68 6.27 25.21
C CYS A 341 -21.82 6.33 24.19
N SER A 342 -21.52 6.22 22.89
CA SER A 342 -22.52 6.23 21.82
C SER A 342 -23.21 4.88 21.60
N VAL A 343 -22.66 3.79 22.15
CA VAL A 343 -23.20 2.43 22.08
C VAL A 343 -24.14 2.17 23.25
#